data_AF-C1E0V3-F1
#
_entry.id   AF-C1E0V3-F1
#
_cell.length_a   1.000
_cell.length_b   1.000
_cell.length_c   1.000
_cell.angle_alpha   90.00
_cell.angle_beta   90.00
_cell.angle_gamma   90.00
#
_symmetry.space_group_name_H-M   'P 1'
#
loop_
_entity.id
_entity.type
_entity.pdbx_description
1 polymer ?
#
loop_
_entity_poly.entity_id
_entity_poly.type
_entity_poly.pdbx_seq_one_letter_code
_entity_poly.pdbx_strand_id
1 'polypeptide(L)'
;MTTGRRPNVRIDIEDVVADAEVADEVNDASLTKKGTKRKRAPPTKGPCEHGLKYRSRCKVCSACPHGKWRKRCKECGGSQICEHSRQRSKCKECGGASICEHSRQRSTCKKCGGSQICVHGRRRSTCKECGGSAICEHGRQRSTCKECGGSAICEHGRIRFSCKECGGGSICEHGRRHSRCKDCGGASICVHGRVRYQCKECGGSAICEHGRIRFSCKECGGSAICEHGRVRYQCKECGGSGICQHGRQRSTCKECGGSQVCEHGRRRSECKKCGGSSICEHGRQLHRCKECGADEGTRRR
;
A
#
# COMPACT_ATOMS: atom_id res chain seq x y z
N MET A 1 44.82 15.91 25.92
CA MET A 1 45.34 17.08 25.17
C MET A 1 44.31 17.46 24.11
N THR A 2 44.02 18.75 24.05
CA THR A 2 42.79 19.39 23.55
C THR A 2 42.62 19.31 22.03
N THR A 3 41.41 19.00 21.56
CA THR A 3 41.05 19.10 20.14
C THR A 3 40.62 20.52 19.80
N GLY A 4 41.49 21.28 19.13
CA GLY A 4 41.17 22.61 18.61
C GLY A 4 40.23 22.55 17.41
N ARG A 5 39.14 23.32 17.48
CA ARG A 5 38.17 23.57 16.39
C ARG A 5 38.82 24.52 15.38
N ARG A 6 38.87 24.16 14.09
CA ARG A 6 39.33 25.08 13.02
C ARG A 6 38.13 25.72 12.31
N PRO A 7 38.14 27.04 12.07
CA PRO A 7 37.04 27.75 11.40
C PRO A 7 37.14 27.62 9.87
N ASN A 8 36.00 27.69 9.20
CA ASN A 8 35.89 27.72 7.73
C ASN A 8 36.44 29.05 7.20
N VAL A 9 37.50 28.99 6.39
CA VAL A 9 38.00 30.13 5.61
C VAL A 9 37.17 30.19 4.32
N ARG A 10 36.41 31.27 4.15
CA ARG A 10 35.87 31.68 2.84
C ARG A 10 37.01 32.34 2.06
N ILE A 11 37.13 32.02 0.78
CA ILE A 11 38.04 32.71 -0.14
C ILE A 11 37.14 33.60 -0.98
N ASP A 12 37.38 34.90 -0.91
CA ASP A 12 36.75 35.91 -1.76
C ASP A 12 37.43 35.87 -3.14
N ILE A 13 36.62 35.95 -4.19
CA ILE A 13 37.08 36.00 -5.59
C ILE A 13 36.92 37.46 -6.01
N GLU A 14 38.04 38.14 -6.22
CA GLU A 14 38.05 39.48 -6.84
C GLU A 14 38.00 39.35 -8.37
N ASP A 15 37.11 40.14 -8.98
CA ASP A 15 36.92 40.27 -10.42
C ASP A 15 38.11 40.99 -11.07
N VAL A 16 38.60 40.48 -12.20
CA VAL A 16 39.53 41.22 -13.08
C VAL A 16 39.04 41.16 -14.51
N VAL A 17 38.89 42.36 -15.09
CA VAL A 17 38.42 42.69 -16.44
C VAL A 17 39.60 42.79 -17.42
N ALA A 18 39.39 42.22 -18.61
CA ALA A 18 39.79 42.63 -19.96
C ALA A 18 41.27 42.87 -20.40
N ASP A 19 41.56 42.21 -21.54
CA ASP A 19 42.39 42.58 -22.71
C ASP A 19 43.91 42.27 -22.83
N ALA A 20 44.20 41.76 -24.04
CA ALA A 20 45.42 41.80 -24.87
C ALA A 20 46.49 40.67 -24.77
N GLU A 21 46.85 40.18 -25.96
CA GLU A 21 47.81 39.12 -26.29
C GLU A 21 49.28 39.56 -26.09
N VAL A 22 50.10 38.71 -25.45
CA VAL A 22 51.53 38.48 -25.78
C VAL A 22 51.91 37.06 -25.36
N ALA A 23 52.59 36.36 -26.25
CA ALA A 23 53.20 35.06 -26.01
C ALA A 23 54.45 35.19 -25.12
N ASP A 24 54.50 34.43 -24.03
CA ASP A 24 55.76 34.07 -23.38
C ASP A 24 55.63 32.70 -22.69
N GLU A 25 56.60 31.84 -22.93
CA GLU A 25 56.68 30.50 -22.34
C GLU A 25 57.04 30.63 -20.85
N VAL A 26 56.09 30.35 -19.97
CA VAL A 26 56.35 30.04 -18.56
C VAL A 26 55.89 28.61 -18.26
N ASN A 27 56.88 27.73 -18.18
CA ASN A 27 56.77 26.36 -17.67
C ASN A 27 56.45 26.41 -16.17
N ASP A 28 55.17 26.55 -15.82
CA ASP A 28 54.70 26.36 -14.44
C ASP A 28 54.29 24.90 -14.21
N ALA A 29 55.28 24.07 -13.90
CA ALA A 29 55.11 22.69 -13.47
C ALA A 29 54.55 22.59 -12.03
N SER A 30 53.59 23.43 -11.62
CA SER A 30 53.11 23.49 -10.23
C SER A 30 51.64 23.10 -9.99
N LEU A 31 50.92 22.63 -11.02
CA LEU A 31 49.49 22.25 -10.90
C LEU A 31 49.16 20.75 -11.02
N THR A 32 50.03 19.86 -10.52
CA THR A 32 49.62 18.46 -10.26
C THR A 32 50.02 17.96 -8.88
N LYS A 33 49.54 18.61 -7.82
CA LYS A 33 49.45 17.93 -6.51
C LYS A 33 48.26 16.97 -6.55
N LYS A 34 48.43 15.84 -7.27
CA LYS A 34 47.58 14.65 -7.08
C LYS A 34 47.61 14.35 -5.58
N GLY A 35 46.53 14.67 -4.87
CA GLY A 35 46.41 14.40 -3.45
C GLY A 35 46.85 12.95 -3.21
N THR A 36 47.88 12.77 -2.38
CA THR A 36 48.41 11.45 -2.06
C THR A 36 47.24 10.60 -1.56
N LYS A 37 46.81 9.62 -2.36
CA LYS A 37 45.84 8.62 -1.92
C LYS A 37 46.44 8.03 -0.64
N ARG A 38 45.87 8.38 0.53
CA ARG A 38 46.27 7.78 1.80
C ARG A 38 46.21 6.27 1.58
N LYS A 39 47.36 5.59 1.63
CA LYS A 39 47.40 4.13 1.48
C LYS A 39 46.50 3.56 2.57
N ARG A 40 45.37 2.99 2.18
CA ARG A 40 44.46 2.33 3.11
C ARG A 40 45.25 1.20 3.73
N ALA A 41 45.36 1.19 5.05
CA ALA A 41 46.02 0.10 5.78
C ALA A 41 45.52 -1.26 5.28
N PRO A 42 46.38 -2.30 5.22
CA PRO A 42 45.99 -3.63 4.78
C PRO A 42 44.73 -4.08 5.54
N PRO A 43 43.73 -4.66 4.87
CA PRO A 43 42.53 -5.13 5.56
C PRO A 43 42.93 -6.25 6.53
N THR A 44 43.00 -5.93 7.82
CA THR A 44 43.25 -6.89 8.90
C THR A 44 42.04 -7.83 9.05
N LYS A 45 41.83 -8.80 8.16
CA LYS A 45 40.66 -9.69 8.25
C LYS A 45 40.92 -11.11 7.74
N GLY A 46 41.56 -11.92 8.58
CA GLY A 46 41.19 -13.34 8.67
C GLY A 46 39.77 -13.49 9.24
N PRO A 47 39.14 -14.69 9.12
CA PRO A 47 37.91 -14.99 9.83
C PRO A 47 38.07 -14.67 11.33
N CYS A 48 37.01 -14.19 11.98
CA CYS A 48 37.06 -14.14 13.43
C CYS A 48 37.10 -15.56 14.00
N GLU A 49 37.54 -15.71 15.24
CA GLU A 49 37.57 -16.98 15.99
C GLU A 49 36.19 -17.66 16.08
N HIS A 50 35.12 -16.94 15.76
CA HIS A 50 33.75 -17.44 15.69
C HIS A 50 33.34 -17.85 14.25
N GLY A 51 34.30 -18.15 13.38
CA GLY A 51 34.09 -18.68 12.02
C GLY A 51 33.57 -17.68 10.97
N LEU A 52 33.43 -16.40 11.29
CA LEU A 52 32.87 -15.42 10.35
C LEU A 52 33.96 -14.61 9.64
N LYS A 53 33.91 -14.63 8.30
CA LYS A 53 34.82 -13.89 7.41
C LYS A 53 34.98 -12.40 7.76
N TYR A 54 33.95 -11.78 8.33
CA TYR A 54 34.00 -10.39 8.77
C TYR A 54 33.56 -10.26 10.23
N ARG A 55 34.47 -9.79 11.10
CA ARG A 55 34.17 -9.45 12.52
C ARG A 55 32.93 -8.57 12.67
N SER A 56 32.68 -7.66 11.72
CA SER A 56 31.50 -6.77 11.66
C SER A 56 30.15 -7.47 11.46
N ARG A 57 30.18 -8.76 11.08
CA ARG A 57 29.02 -9.65 10.93
C ARG A 57 28.90 -10.64 12.09
N CYS A 58 29.94 -10.78 12.92
CA CYS A 58 29.93 -11.64 14.08
C CYS A 58 29.11 -11.03 15.19
N LYS A 59 28.07 -11.77 15.63
CA LYS A 59 27.20 -11.36 16.72
C LYS A 59 27.99 -11.15 18.02
N VAL A 60 29.01 -11.98 18.27
CA VAL A 60 29.87 -11.87 19.46
C VAL A 60 30.84 -10.69 19.32
N CYS A 61 31.67 -10.64 18.27
CA CYS A 61 32.67 -9.58 18.11
C CYS A 61 32.05 -8.18 17.88
N SER A 62 30.86 -8.09 17.30
CA SER A 62 30.17 -6.82 17.03
C SER A 62 29.10 -6.48 18.07
N ALA A 63 28.88 -7.31 19.08
CA ALA A 63 27.98 -6.98 20.18
C ALA A 63 28.59 -5.89 21.08
N CYS A 64 27.71 -5.08 21.65
CA CYS A 64 27.99 -4.25 22.81
C CYS A 64 27.51 -4.99 24.07
N PRO A 65 27.97 -4.56 25.27
CA PRO A 65 27.47 -5.08 26.55
C PRO A 65 25.94 -4.98 26.71
N HIS A 66 25.29 -4.06 25.99
CA HIS A 66 23.83 -3.88 25.98
C HIS A 66 23.07 -4.84 25.05
N GLY A 67 23.67 -5.95 24.63
CA GLY A 67 23.05 -6.98 23.79
C GLY A 67 22.72 -6.57 22.35
N LYS A 68 23.13 -5.36 21.92
CA LYS A 68 22.92 -4.81 20.58
C LYS A 68 24.21 -4.86 19.79
N TRP A 69 24.13 -4.68 18.46
CA TRP A 69 25.36 -4.48 17.68
C TRP A 69 25.92 -3.09 18.01
N ARG A 70 27.22 -2.94 18.25
CA ARG A 70 27.87 -1.65 18.62
C ARG A 70 27.44 -0.49 17.73
N LYS A 71 27.40 -0.72 16.41
CA LYS A 71 26.96 0.29 15.42
C LYS A 71 25.48 0.70 15.53
N ARG A 72 24.66 -0.10 16.21
CA ARG A 72 23.20 0.07 16.43
C ARG A 72 22.86 0.18 17.92
N CYS A 73 23.80 0.59 18.78
CA CYS A 73 23.52 0.81 20.18
C CYS A 73 23.53 2.31 20.47
N LYS A 74 22.44 2.83 21.07
CA LYS A 74 22.34 4.24 21.47
C LYS A 74 23.32 4.58 22.59
N GLU A 75 23.38 3.73 23.64
CA GLU A 75 24.26 3.92 24.80
C GLU A 75 25.75 3.87 24.44
N CYS A 76 26.12 3.15 23.37
CA CYS A 76 27.50 3.13 22.86
C CYS A 76 27.79 4.20 21.80
N GLY A 77 26.87 5.14 21.54
CA GLY A 77 27.05 6.15 20.48
C GLY A 77 27.16 5.56 19.07
N GLY A 78 26.48 4.45 18.80
CA GLY A 78 26.58 3.72 17.54
C GLY A 78 26.27 4.57 16.32
N SER A 79 27.15 4.53 15.30
CA SER A 79 27.08 5.41 14.12
C SER A 79 25.79 5.32 13.30
N GLN A 80 25.02 4.24 13.42
CA GLN A 80 23.77 4.05 12.67
C GLN A 80 22.52 4.55 13.40
N ILE A 81 22.62 4.87 14.69
CA ILE A 81 21.51 5.33 15.51
C ILE A 81 21.75 6.78 15.95
N CYS A 82 20.70 7.59 15.95
CA CYS A 82 20.74 8.94 16.52
C CYS A 82 20.29 8.93 17.98
N GLU A 83 20.40 10.07 18.66
CA GLU A 83 19.94 10.25 20.04
C GLU A 83 18.44 9.93 20.23
N HIS A 84 17.63 10.05 19.19
CA HIS A 84 16.21 9.69 19.18
C HIS A 84 15.95 8.18 19.06
N SER A 85 16.97 7.32 19.23
CA SER A 85 16.87 5.85 19.08
C SER A 85 16.41 5.38 17.69
N ARG A 86 16.40 6.27 16.69
CA ARG A 86 15.99 6.00 15.30
C ARG A 86 17.23 5.75 14.43
N GLN A 87 17.05 5.09 13.29
CA GLN A 87 18.13 5.01 12.28
C GLN A 87 18.50 6.43 11.84
N ARG A 88 19.76 6.82 12.02
CA ARG A 88 20.24 8.19 11.81
C ARG A 88 19.94 8.71 10.40
N SER A 89 20.06 7.86 9.38
CA SER A 89 19.74 8.22 7.99
C SER A 89 18.26 8.48 7.73
N LYS A 90 17.36 7.94 8.55
CA LYS A 90 15.90 8.08 8.43
C LYS A 90 15.27 8.98 9.48
N CYS A 91 16.06 9.49 10.42
CA CYS A 91 15.55 10.32 11.51
C CYS A 91 15.22 11.72 10.97
N LYS A 92 13.96 12.13 11.11
CA LYS A 92 13.49 13.46 10.70
C LYS A 92 14.12 14.57 11.57
N GLU A 93 14.15 14.38 12.89
CA GLU A 93 14.67 15.37 13.84
C GLU A 93 16.17 15.64 13.63
N CYS A 94 16.94 14.64 13.20
CA CYS A 94 18.37 14.79 12.91
C CYS A 94 18.68 15.17 11.45
N GLY A 95 17.67 15.51 10.63
CA GLY A 95 17.87 15.82 9.20
C GLY A 95 18.50 14.67 8.42
N GLY A 96 18.14 13.43 8.75
CA GLY A 96 18.76 12.22 8.21
C GLY A 96 18.88 12.26 6.68
N ALA A 97 20.03 11.85 6.14
CA ALA A 97 20.36 11.98 4.72
C ALA A 97 19.35 11.36 3.74
N SER A 98 18.55 10.38 4.18
CA SER A 98 17.48 9.77 3.38
C SER A 98 16.16 10.55 3.37
N ILE A 99 16.01 11.58 4.21
CA ILE A 99 14.81 12.41 4.33
C ILE A 99 15.09 13.78 3.68
N CYS A 100 14.11 14.32 2.96
CA CYS A 100 14.17 15.70 2.46
C CYS A 100 13.43 16.65 3.41
N GLU A 101 13.56 17.95 3.17
CA GLU A 101 12.84 19.02 3.90
C GLU A 101 11.32 18.78 3.99
N HIS A 102 10.74 18.13 2.97
CA HIS A 102 9.32 17.76 2.93
C HIS A 102 8.95 16.57 3.82
N SER A 103 9.84 16.12 4.72
CA SER A 103 9.63 14.96 5.60
C SER A 103 9.32 13.64 4.87
N ARG A 104 9.68 13.55 3.58
CA ARG A 104 9.52 12.36 2.74
C ARG A 104 10.88 11.73 2.46
N GLN A 105 10.89 10.46 2.07
CA GLN A 105 12.13 9.86 1.57
C GLN A 105 12.63 10.64 0.35
N ARG A 106 13.86 11.15 0.41
CA ARG A 106 14.45 12.05 -0.58
C ARG A 106 14.42 11.44 -1.98
N SER A 107 14.68 10.14 -2.09
CA SER A 107 14.68 9.44 -3.37
C SER A 107 13.29 9.28 -4.00
N THR A 108 12.20 9.40 -3.24
CA THR A 108 10.81 9.28 -3.74
C THR A 108 10.04 10.60 -3.69
N CYS A 109 10.65 11.68 -3.20
CA CYS A 109 9.99 12.96 -3.10
C CYS A 109 9.84 13.61 -4.48
N LYS A 110 8.60 13.80 -4.94
CA LYS A 110 8.32 14.49 -6.20
C LYS A 110 8.80 15.95 -6.21
N LYS A 111 8.56 16.68 -5.12
CA LYS A 111 8.93 18.10 -4.99
C LYS A 111 10.45 18.32 -5.04
N CYS A 112 11.24 17.35 -4.57
CA CYS A 112 12.70 17.42 -4.61
C CYS A 112 13.31 16.76 -5.86
N GLY A 113 12.49 16.34 -6.85
CA GLY A 113 13.00 15.61 -8.01
C GLY A 113 13.72 14.31 -7.65
N GLY A 114 13.24 13.59 -6.63
CA GLY A 114 13.91 12.42 -6.08
C GLY A 114 14.34 11.41 -7.16
N SER A 115 15.48 10.74 -6.98
CA SER A 115 16.10 9.88 -8.00
C SER A 115 15.23 8.72 -8.50
N GLN A 116 14.16 8.35 -7.79
CA GLN A 116 13.19 7.34 -8.23
C GLN A 116 11.99 7.93 -8.97
N ILE A 117 11.88 9.26 -9.12
CA ILE A 117 10.78 9.94 -9.81
C ILE A 117 11.25 10.35 -11.21
N CYS A 118 10.48 10.01 -12.24
CA CYS A 118 10.75 10.43 -13.61
C CYS A 118 10.24 11.85 -13.87
N VAL A 119 10.57 12.40 -15.04
CA VAL A 119 10.07 13.70 -15.50
C VAL A 119 8.53 13.77 -15.53
N HIS A 120 7.86 12.63 -15.76
CA HIS A 120 6.39 12.53 -15.73
C HIS A 120 5.78 12.47 -14.30
N GLY A 121 6.59 12.67 -13.25
CA GLY A 121 6.12 12.66 -11.86
C GLY A 121 5.65 11.29 -11.34
N ARG A 122 5.95 10.20 -12.07
CA ARG A 122 5.69 8.80 -11.69
C ARG A 122 6.98 8.15 -11.18
N ARG A 123 6.87 6.99 -10.52
CA ARG A 123 8.05 6.23 -10.12
C ARG A 123 8.73 5.69 -11.39
N ARG A 124 10.03 5.97 -11.59
CA ARG A 124 10.82 5.57 -12.77
C ARG A 124 10.65 4.10 -13.12
N SER A 125 10.72 3.22 -12.12
CA SER A 125 10.58 1.78 -12.32
C SER A 125 9.22 1.36 -12.90
N THR A 126 8.15 2.14 -12.68
CA THR A 126 6.78 1.82 -13.13
C THR A 126 6.28 2.76 -14.23
N CYS A 127 7.12 3.67 -14.73
CA CYS A 127 6.72 4.63 -15.74
C CYS A 127 6.83 3.99 -17.13
N LYS A 128 5.68 3.81 -17.81
CA LYS A 128 5.64 3.26 -19.16
C LYS A 128 6.42 4.12 -20.17
N GLU A 129 6.22 5.44 -20.11
CA GLU A 129 6.86 6.42 -21.02
C GLU A 129 8.39 6.47 -20.83
N CYS A 130 8.92 6.08 -19.68
CA CYS A 130 10.37 6.01 -19.44
C CYS A 130 10.94 4.60 -19.62
N GLY A 131 10.17 3.64 -20.14
CA GLY A 131 10.62 2.24 -20.25
C GLY A 131 10.93 1.60 -18.89
N GLY A 132 10.17 1.97 -17.85
CA GLY A 132 10.42 1.54 -16.48
C GLY A 132 10.61 0.03 -16.35
N SER A 133 11.65 -0.39 -15.64
CA SER A 133 12.08 -1.80 -15.56
C SER A 133 11.01 -2.78 -15.04
N ALA A 134 9.99 -2.28 -14.33
CA ALA A 134 8.88 -3.10 -13.83
C ALA A 134 7.74 -3.27 -14.84
N ILE A 135 7.76 -2.57 -15.98
CA ILE A 135 6.76 -2.68 -17.05
C ILE A 135 7.37 -3.47 -18.23
N CYS A 136 6.59 -4.36 -18.82
CA CYS A 136 6.97 -5.04 -20.06
C CYS A 136 6.49 -4.29 -21.30
N GLU A 137 6.89 -4.73 -22.49
CA GLU A 137 6.44 -4.18 -23.77
C GLU A 137 4.91 -4.18 -23.93
N HIS A 138 4.23 -5.18 -23.36
CA HIS A 138 2.76 -5.28 -23.31
C HIS A 138 2.09 -4.25 -22.38
N GLY A 139 2.85 -3.35 -21.75
CA GLY A 139 2.34 -2.33 -20.83
C GLY A 139 1.82 -2.87 -19.48
N ARG A 140 2.03 -4.16 -19.20
CA ARG A 140 1.68 -4.81 -17.92
C ARG A 140 2.89 -4.83 -16.99
N GLN A 141 2.66 -5.08 -15.70
CA GLN A 141 3.79 -5.34 -14.79
C GLN A 141 4.53 -6.60 -15.24
N ARG A 142 5.85 -6.50 -15.43
CA ARG A 142 6.70 -7.57 -15.98
C ARG A 142 6.64 -8.84 -15.13
N SER A 143 6.53 -8.69 -13.81
CA SER A 143 6.38 -9.84 -12.90
C SER A 143 5.06 -10.58 -13.07
N THR A 144 3.97 -9.92 -13.52
CA THR A 144 2.63 -10.52 -13.65
C THR A 144 2.21 -10.73 -15.10
N CYS A 145 3.04 -10.35 -16.07
CA CYS A 145 2.73 -10.51 -17.47
C CYS A 145 2.88 -11.97 -17.90
N LYS A 146 1.77 -12.58 -18.33
CA LYS A 146 1.75 -13.97 -18.83
C LYS A 146 2.58 -14.13 -20.11
N GLU A 147 2.45 -13.20 -21.05
CA GLU A 147 3.16 -13.21 -22.34
C GLU A 147 4.69 -13.11 -22.15
N CYS A 148 5.16 -12.41 -21.13
CA CYS A 148 6.60 -12.32 -20.82
C CYS A 148 7.11 -13.40 -19.86
N GLY A 149 6.30 -14.41 -19.51
CA GLY A 149 6.68 -15.44 -18.54
C GLY A 149 6.98 -14.87 -17.15
N GLY A 150 6.24 -13.84 -16.74
CA GLY A 150 6.49 -13.09 -15.51
C GLY A 150 6.67 -14.00 -14.28
N SER A 151 7.64 -13.66 -13.42
CA SER A 151 8.04 -14.48 -12.26
C SER A 151 6.94 -14.72 -11.22
N ALA A 152 5.81 -14.03 -11.31
CA ALA A 152 4.64 -14.27 -10.47
C ALA A 152 3.62 -15.22 -11.12
N ILE A 153 3.76 -15.60 -12.40
CA ILE A 153 2.81 -16.46 -13.12
C ILE A 153 3.33 -17.90 -13.18
N CYS A 154 2.51 -18.88 -12.79
CA CYS A 154 2.87 -20.31 -12.89
C CYS A 154 2.62 -20.85 -14.31
N GLU A 155 3.05 -22.08 -14.54
CA GLU A 155 2.75 -22.83 -15.77
C GLU A 155 1.24 -22.92 -16.06
N HIS A 156 0.39 -22.96 -15.03
CA HIS A 156 -1.07 -22.94 -15.15
C HIS A 156 -1.64 -21.57 -15.56
N GLY A 157 -0.80 -20.56 -15.84
CA GLY A 157 -1.22 -19.22 -16.24
C GLY A 157 -1.90 -18.41 -15.13
N ARG A 158 -1.84 -18.88 -13.88
CA ARG A 158 -2.37 -18.20 -12.68
C ARG A 158 -1.23 -17.53 -11.92
N ILE A 159 -1.56 -16.62 -11.01
CA ILE A 159 -0.55 -16.06 -10.09
C ILE A 159 -0.07 -17.19 -9.17
N ARG A 160 1.23 -17.51 -9.16
CA ARG A 160 1.87 -18.58 -8.36
C ARG A 160 1.41 -18.60 -6.92
N PHE A 161 1.38 -17.43 -6.28
CA PHE A 161 0.94 -17.28 -4.89
C PHE A 161 -0.50 -17.74 -4.65
N SER A 162 -1.35 -17.73 -5.68
CA SER A 162 -2.76 -18.14 -5.63
C SER A 162 -3.09 -19.35 -6.49
N CYS A 163 -2.09 -20.04 -7.01
CA CYS A 163 -2.30 -21.26 -7.78
C CYS A 163 -2.41 -22.44 -6.82
N LYS A 164 -3.55 -23.14 -6.83
CA LYS A 164 -3.77 -24.34 -6.01
C LYS A 164 -2.83 -25.47 -6.43
N GLU A 165 -2.67 -25.68 -7.73
CA GLU A 165 -1.86 -26.76 -8.31
C GLU A 165 -0.36 -26.59 -8.00
N CYS A 166 0.12 -25.35 -7.88
CA CYS A 166 1.51 -25.07 -7.47
C CYS A 166 1.70 -24.97 -5.95
N GLY A 167 0.69 -25.28 -5.12
CA GLY A 167 0.77 -25.11 -3.66
C GLY A 167 0.99 -23.64 -3.24
N GLY A 168 0.44 -22.69 -4.01
CA GLY A 168 0.62 -21.27 -3.78
C GLY A 168 0.23 -20.86 -2.36
N GLY A 169 1.12 -20.13 -1.67
CA GLY A 169 0.99 -19.84 -0.23
C GLY A 169 -0.25 -19.07 0.22
N SER A 170 -1.14 -18.64 -0.68
CA SER A 170 -2.45 -18.11 -0.32
C SER A 170 -3.55 -19.17 -0.17
N ILE A 171 -3.32 -20.41 -0.60
CA ILE A 171 -4.26 -21.53 -0.53
C ILE A 171 -3.68 -22.56 0.43
N CYS A 172 -4.49 -23.05 1.38
CA CYS A 172 -4.08 -24.13 2.27
C CYS A 172 -4.33 -25.50 1.63
N GLU A 173 -3.84 -26.56 2.28
CA GLU A 173 -4.08 -27.96 1.89
C GLU A 173 -5.57 -28.30 1.69
N HIS A 174 -6.46 -27.65 2.45
CA HIS A 174 -7.92 -27.80 2.33
C HIS A 174 -8.52 -27.12 1.07
N GLY A 175 -7.69 -26.60 0.16
CA GLY A 175 -8.14 -25.91 -1.06
C GLY A 175 -8.84 -24.57 -0.83
N ARG A 176 -8.84 -24.06 0.40
CA ARG A 176 -9.42 -22.76 0.78
C ARG A 176 -8.32 -21.72 0.87
N ARG A 177 -8.67 -20.44 0.72
CA ARG A 177 -7.72 -19.35 0.97
C ARG A 177 -7.26 -19.42 2.42
N HIS A 178 -5.95 -19.43 2.68
CA HIS A 178 -5.36 -19.60 4.02
C HIS A 178 -5.95 -18.64 5.05
N SER A 179 -6.19 -17.38 4.67
CA SER A 179 -6.80 -16.39 5.56
C SER A 179 -8.25 -16.70 5.94
N ARG A 180 -8.96 -17.51 5.13
CA ARG A 180 -10.36 -17.91 5.30
C ARG A 180 -10.51 -19.40 5.62
N CYS A 181 -9.43 -20.11 5.93
CA CYS A 181 -9.55 -21.51 6.31
C CYS A 181 -9.78 -21.60 7.83
N LYS A 182 -10.92 -22.16 8.23
CA LYS A 182 -11.21 -22.43 9.65
C LYS A 182 -10.17 -23.38 10.24
N ASP A 183 -9.88 -24.46 9.51
CA ASP A 183 -9.05 -25.57 10.00
C ASP A 183 -7.55 -25.20 10.05
N CYS A 184 -7.11 -24.19 9.30
CA CYS A 184 -5.76 -23.64 9.40
C CYS A 184 -5.67 -22.42 10.33
N GLY A 185 -6.73 -22.10 11.09
CA GLY A 185 -6.77 -20.94 11.98
C GLY A 185 -6.67 -19.58 11.25
N GLY A 186 -7.10 -19.53 9.98
CA GLY A 186 -6.98 -18.38 9.09
C GLY A 186 -7.41 -17.07 9.75
N ALA A 187 -6.59 -16.02 9.64
CA ALA A 187 -6.75 -14.76 10.38
C ALA A 187 -8.14 -14.09 10.23
N SER A 188 -8.87 -14.36 9.14
CA SER A 188 -10.17 -13.77 8.85
C SER A 188 -11.35 -14.54 9.45
N ILE A 189 -11.18 -15.80 9.86
CA ILE A 189 -12.26 -16.65 10.39
C ILE A 189 -11.91 -17.10 11.82
N CYS A 190 -12.89 -17.14 12.71
CA CYS A 190 -12.70 -17.66 14.06
C CYS A 190 -12.96 -19.17 14.14
N VAL A 191 -12.68 -19.77 15.29
CA VAL A 191 -12.96 -21.18 15.57
C VAL A 191 -14.44 -21.54 15.43
N HIS A 192 -15.35 -20.56 15.50
CA HIS A 192 -16.79 -20.72 15.29
C HIS A 192 -17.21 -20.67 13.80
N GLY A 193 -16.26 -20.56 12.86
CA GLY A 193 -16.54 -20.49 11.41
C GLY A 193 -17.11 -19.15 10.94
N ARG A 194 -17.27 -18.17 11.83
CA ARG A 194 -17.72 -16.81 11.50
C ARG A 194 -16.53 -15.92 11.15
N VAL A 195 -16.78 -14.84 10.42
CA VAL A 195 -15.75 -13.82 10.17
C VAL A 195 -15.31 -13.21 11.50
N ARG A 196 -14.01 -13.27 11.80
CA ARG A 196 -13.45 -13.04 13.14
C ARG A 196 -13.86 -11.69 13.73
N TYR A 197 -13.84 -10.63 12.92
CA TYR A 197 -14.21 -9.29 13.38
C TYR A 197 -15.73 -9.13 13.63
N GLN A 198 -16.57 -10.03 13.12
CA GLN A 198 -18.03 -10.04 13.34
C GLN A 198 -18.47 -11.07 14.40
N CYS A 199 -17.56 -11.88 14.93
CA CYS A 199 -17.92 -12.95 15.84
C CYS A 199 -18.11 -12.42 17.26
N LYS A 200 -19.34 -12.46 17.77
CA LYS A 200 -19.68 -12.07 19.15
C LYS A 200 -18.90 -12.87 20.20
N GLU A 201 -18.85 -14.19 20.05
CA GLU A 201 -18.15 -15.10 20.98
C GLU A 201 -16.63 -14.87 21.02
N CYS A 202 -16.04 -14.29 19.97
CA CYS A 202 -14.62 -13.94 19.93
C CYS A 202 -14.33 -12.47 20.25
N GLY A 203 -15.33 -11.69 20.69
CA GLY A 203 -15.17 -10.25 20.93
C GLY A 203 -14.81 -9.47 19.65
N GLY A 204 -15.35 -9.89 18.51
CA GLY A 204 -15.06 -9.30 17.21
C GLY A 204 -15.23 -7.77 17.21
N SER A 205 -14.29 -7.05 16.59
CA SER A 205 -14.23 -5.59 16.62
C SER A 205 -15.43 -4.86 15.97
N ALA A 206 -16.32 -5.56 15.27
CA ALA A 206 -17.57 -4.99 14.78
C ALA A 206 -18.73 -5.15 15.75
N ILE A 207 -18.59 -5.89 16.86
CA ILE A 207 -19.66 -6.10 17.84
C ILE A 207 -19.46 -5.13 19.01
N CYS A 208 -20.51 -4.40 19.41
CA CYS A 208 -20.48 -3.53 20.57
C CYS A 208 -20.72 -4.32 21.86
N GLU A 209 -20.54 -3.65 23.00
CA GLU A 209 -20.89 -4.21 24.32
C GLU A 209 -22.37 -4.63 24.40
N HIS A 210 -23.27 -3.94 23.68
CA HIS A 210 -24.69 -4.30 23.55
C HIS A 210 -24.95 -5.54 22.68
N GLY A 211 -23.91 -6.23 22.18
CA GLY A 211 -24.03 -7.45 21.37
C GLY A 211 -24.59 -7.23 19.95
N ARG A 212 -24.75 -5.97 19.53
CA ARG A 212 -25.17 -5.57 18.17
C ARG A 212 -23.95 -5.22 17.32
N ILE A 213 -24.12 -5.13 16.00
CA ILE A 213 -23.06 -4.59 15.14
C ILE A 213 -22.89 -3.09 15.46
N ARG A 214 -21.68 -2.66 15.85
CA ARG A 214 -21.32 -1.28 16.22
C ARG A 214 -21.84 -0.25 15.22
N PHE A 215 -21.68 -0.54 13.93
CA PHE A 215 -22.15 0.32 12.83
C PHE A 215 -23.65 0.62 12.91
N SER A 216 -24.47 -0.33 13.37
CA SER A 216 -25.93 -0.22 13.47
C SER A 216 -26.44 -0.11 14.91
N CYS A 217 -25.57 0.09 15.89
CA CYS A 217 -25.98 0.18 17.28
C CYS A 217 -26.36 1.64 17.61
N LYS A 218 -27.62 1.88 17.95
CA LYS A 218 -28.12 3.22 18.33
C LYS A 218 -27.42 3.74 19.59
N GLU A 219 -27.26 2.88 20.59
CA GLU A 219 -26.64 3.21 21.89
C GLU A 219 -25.16 3.58 21.75
N CYS A 220 -24.46 3.00 20.77
CA CYS A 220 -23.06 3.34 20.47
C CYS A 220 -22.91 4.50 19.46
N GLY A 221 -24.00 5.15 19.04
CA GLY A 221 -23.94 6.18 18.00
C GLY A 221 -23.46 5.66 16.64
N GLY A 222 -23.78 4.41 16.32
CA GLY A 222 -23.37 3.74 15.09
C GLY A 222 -23.67 4.58 13.84
N SER A 223 -22.71 4.67 12.92
CA SER A 223 -22.81 5.58 11.77
C SER A 223 -23.92 5.25 10.77
N ALA A 224 -24.56 4.07 10.88
CA ALA A 224 -25.75 3.72 10.10
C ALA A 224 -27.03 4.43 10.58
N ILE A 225 -27.06 4.86 11.84
CA ILE A 225 -28.25 5.44 12.48
C ILE A 225 -28.02 6.96 12.64
N CYS A 226 -29.03 7.76 12.33
CA CYS A 226 -29.01 9.20 12.58
C CYS A 226 -29.51 9.53 14.00
N GLU A 227 -29.37 10.79 14.40
CA GLU A 227 -29.91 11.29 15.68
C GLU A 227 -31.42 11.05 15.83
N HIS A 228 -32.18 11.04 14.72
CA HIS A 228 -33.60 10.72 14.69
C HIS A 228 -33.92 9.23 14.90
N GLY A 229 -32.92 8.38 15.14
CA GLY A 229 -33.08 6.93 15.37
C GLY A 229 -33.46 6.13 14.11
N ARG A 230 -33.45 6.76 12.93
CA ARG A 230 -33.71 6.12 11.63
C ARG A 230 -32.40 5.72 10.96
N VAL A 231 -32.46 4.79 10.00
CA VAL A 231 -31.30 4.48 9.14
C VAL A 231 -30.94 5.74 8.36
N ARG A 232 -29.71 6.23 8.52
CA ARG A 232 -29.22 7.50 7.96
C ARG A 232 -29.39 7.59 6.46
N TYR A 233 -29.20 6.48 5.73
CA TYR A 233 -29.46 6.37 4.30
C TYR A 233 -30.92 6.69 3.91
N GLN A 234 -31.88 6.42 4.80
CA GLN A 234 -33.32 6.57 4.59
C GLN A 234 -33.92 7.71 5.42
N CYS A 235 -33.11 8.52 6.10
CA CYS A 235 -33.63 9.59 6.94
C CYS A 235 -33.88 10.84 6.10
N LYS A 236 -35.15 11.24 5.96
CA LYS A 236 -35.54 12.46 5.21
C LYS A 236 -35.00 13.72 5.88
N GLU A 237 -35.09 13.79 7.20
CA GLU A 237 -34.66 14.92 8.03
C GLU A 237 -33.13 15.14 7.94
N CYS A 238 -32.33 14.07 7.80
CA CYS A 238 -30.89 14.16 7.61
C CYS A 238 -30.44 14.27 6.13
N GLY A 239 -31.37 14.39 5.17
CA GLY A 239 -31.02 14.38 3.74
C GLY A 239 -30.37 13.06 3.28
N GLY A 240 -30.78 11.93 3.85
CA GLY A 240 -30.24 10.62 3.54
C GLY A 240 -30.19 10.33 2.05
N SER A 241 -29.07 9.81 1.56
CA SER A 241 -28.81 9.63 0.11
C SER A 241 -29.81 8.70 -0.60
N GLY A 242 -30.53 7.86 0.15
CA GLY A 242 -31.59 6.98 -0.35
C GLY A 242 -32.92 7.68 -0.62
N ILE A 243 -33.09 8.94 -0.23
CA ILE A 243 -34.29 9.75 -0.50
C ILE A 243 -33.96 10.82 -1.54
N CYS A 244 -34.85 11.03 -2.50
CA CYS A 244 -34.73 12.11 -3.48
C CYS A 244 -35.36 13.41 -2.97
N GLN A 245 -35.13 14.50 -3.68
CA GLN A 245 -35.74 15.81 -3.36
C GLN A 245 -37.27 15.78 -3.28
N HIS A 246 -37.91 14.83 -3.98
CA HIS A 246 -39.38 14.63 -3.95
C HIS A 246 -39.86 13.83 -2.71
N GLY A 247 -38.98 13.53 -1.75
CA GLY A 247 -39.31 12.80 -0.53
C GLY A 247 -39.61 11.30 -0.73
N ARG A 248 -39.40 10.77 -1.95
CA ARG A 248 -39.56 9.36 -2.30
C ARG A 248 -38.22 8.63 -2.25
N GLN A 249 -38.23 7.29 -2.16
CA GLN A 249 -37.00 6.51 -2.31
C GLN A 249 -36.39 6.76 -3.68
N ARG A 250 -35.11 7.15 -3.70
CA ARG A 250 -34.40 7.58 -4.92
C ARG A 250 -34.38 6.48 -5.99
N SER A 251 -34.30 5.21 -5.58
CA SER A 251 -34.30 4.07 -6.51
C SER A 251 -35.66 3.84 -7.20
N THR A 252 -36.78 4.27 -6.60
CA THR A 252 -38.14 4.06 -7.13
C THR A 252 -38.81 5.32 -7.65
N CYS A 253 -38.18 6.48 -7.46
CA CYS A 253 -38.71 7.76 -7.91
C CYS A 253 -38.68 7.86 -9.43
N LYS A 254 -39.87 7.95 -10.06
CA LYS A 254 -40.02 8.10 -11.51
C LYS A 254 -39.45 9.43 -12.02
N GLU A 255 -39.74 10.51 -11.31
CA GLU A 255 -39.28 11.88 -11.64
C GLU A 255 -37.75 12.01 -11.58
N CYS A 256 -37.06 11.17 -10.79
CA CYS A 256 -35.60 11.14 -10.73
C CYS A 256 -34.98 10.06 -11.63
N GLY A 257 -35.76 9.32 -12.42
CA GLY A 257 -35.26 8.20 -13.21
C GLY A 257 -34.60 7.11 -12.34
N GLY A 258 -35.18 6.81 -11.17
CA GLY A 258 -34.61 5.88 -10.21
C GLY A 258 -34.23 4.53 -10.82
N SER A 259 -33.18 3.89 -10.28
CA SER A 259 -32.60 2.66 -10.85
C SER A 259 -33.57 1.49 -11.00
N GLN A 260 -34.69 1.48 -10.26
CA GLN A 260 -35.74 0.47 -10.35
C GLN A 260 -36.87 0.87 -11.31
N VAL A 261 -36.85 2.06 -11.90
CA VAL A 261 -37.82 2.53 -12.89
C VAL A 261 -37.26 2.28 -14.29
N CYS A 262 -38.06 1.71 -15.19
CA CYS A 262 -37.70 1.55 -16.59
C CYS A 262 -38.06 2.81 -17.39
N GLU A 263 -37.57 2.89 -18.63
CA GLU A 263 -37.96 3.93 -19.60
C GLU A 263 -39.49 4.01 -19.81
N HIS A 264 -40.21 2.90 -19.62
CA HIS A 264 -41.67 2.85 -19.70
C HIS A 264 -42.41 3.39 -18.46
N GLY A 265 -41.71 4.02 -17.51
CA GLY A 265 -42.29 4.62 -16.30
C GLY A 265 -42.90 3.62 -15.31
N ARG A 266 -42.57 2.32 -15.44
CA ARG A 266 -42.97 1.24 -14.53
C ARG A 266 -41.77 0.73 -13.73
N ARG A 267 -42.00 -0.03 -12.65
CA ARG A 267 -40.91 -0.75 -11.97
C ARG A 267 -40.32 -1.78 -12.94
N ARG A 268 -38.99 -1.82 -13.06
CA ARG A 268 -38.25 -2.73 -13.96
C ARG A 268 -38.62 -4.19 -13.73
N SER A 269 -38.72 -4.62 -12.48
CA SER A 269 -39.13 -5.98 -12.10
C SER A 269 -40.55 -6.33 -12.54
N GLU A 270 -41.43 -5.33 -12.70
CA GLU A 270 -42.84 -5.49 -13.07
C GLU A 270 -43.13 -5.02 -14.50
N CYS A 271 -42.11 -4.78 -15.32
CA CYS A 271 -42.28 -4.31 -16.68
C CYS A 271 -42.21 -5.47 -17.68
N LYS A 272 -43.33 -5.80 -18.31
CA LYS A 272 -43.42 -6.87 -19.32
C LYS A 272 -42.50 -6.61 -20.52
N LYS A 273 -42.45 -5.35 -20.98
CA LYS A 273 -41.60 -4.92 -22.10
C LYS A 273 -40.11 -4.99 -21.78
N CYS A 274 -39.72 -4.95 -20.50
CA CYS A 274 -38.33 -5.06 -20.06
C CYS A 274 -37.96 -6.46 -19.55
N GLY A 275 -38.84 -7.47 -19.70
CA GLY A 275 -38.59 -8.82 -19.17
C GLY A 275 -38.43 -8.84 -17.65
N GLY A 276 -39.23 -8.05 -16.94
CA GLY A 276 -39.12 -7.89 -15.48
C GLY A 276 -39.19 -9.23 -14.73
N SER A 277 -38.29 -9.42 -13.75
CA SER A 277 -38.14 -10.67 -12.99
C SER A 277 -39.36 -11.08 -12.17
N SER A 278 -40.35 -10.20 -11.99
CA SER A 278 -41.61 -10.50 -11.30
C SER A 278 -42.74 -10.88 -12.25
N ILE A 279 -42.47 -11.02 -13.56
CA ILE A 279 -43.43 -11.42 -14.58
C ILE A 279 -43.04 -12.80 -15.12
N CYS A 280 -44.02 -13.70 -15.18
CA CYS A 280 -43.82 -15.01 -15.81
C CYS A 280 -43.89 -14.90 -17.35
N GLU A 281 -43.51 -15.98 -18.03
CA GLU A 281 -43.61 -16.10 -19.49
C GLU A 281 -45.04 -15.85 -20.02
N HIS A 282 -46.07 -16.15 -19.21
CA HIS A 282 -47.47 -15.86 -19.50
C HIS A 282 -47.85 -14.37 -19.39
N GLY A 283 -46.89 -13.49 -19.09
CA GLY A 283 -47.10 -12.05 -19.00
C GLY A 283 -47.89 -11.58 -17.77
N ARG A 284 -48.09 -12.46 -16.78
CA ARG A 284 -48.75 -12.18 -15.49
C ARG A 284 -47.70 -12.03 -14.37
N GLN A 285 -48.08 -11.40 -13.27
CA GLN A 285 -47.20 -11.36 -12.09
C GLN A 285 -46.97 -12.79 -11.58
N LEU A 286 -45.72 -13.16 -11.34
CA LEU A 286 -45.30 -14.52 -11.01
C LEU A 286 -46.10 -15.08 -9.81
N HIS A 287 -46.29 -14.27 -8.76
CA HIS A 287 -47.02 -14.64 -7.55
C HIS A 287 -48.55 -14.72 -7.70
N ARG A 288 -49.11 -14.27 -8.82
CA ARG A 288 -50.56 -14.30 -9.12
C ARG A 288 -50.92 -15.22 -10.28
N CYS A 289 -49.92 -15.82 -10.94
CA CYS A 289 -50.14 -16.68 -12.08
C CYS A 289 -50.54 -18.07 -11.60
N LYS A 290 -51.81 -18.44 -11.75
CA LYS A 290 -52.32 -19.77 -11.36
C LYS A 290 -51.56 -20.91 -12.04
N GLU A 291 -51.17 -20.73 -13.31
CA GLU A 291 -50.36 -21.69 -14.07
C GLU A 291 -48.91 -21.82 -13.55
N CYS A 292 -48.34 -20.77 -12.96
CA CYS A 292 -46.97 -20.83 -12.40
C CYS A 292 -46.97 -21.18 -10.90
N GLY A 293 -48.10 -21.01 -10.21
CA GLY A 293 -48.27 -21.34 -8.80
C GLY A 293 -48.67 -22.80 -8.55
N ALA A 294 -49.03 -23.55 -9.59
CA ALA A 294 -49.29 -24.99 -9.52
C ALA A 294 -47.99 -25.83 -9.55
N ASP A 295 -46.88 -25.25 -10.00
CA ASP A 295 -45.56 -25.87 -10.11
C ASP A 295 -44.65 -25.46 -8.94
N GLU A 296 -44.95 -25.93 -7.72
CA GLU A 296 -44.00 -25.90 -6.58
C GLU A 296 -42.89 -26.96 -6.73
N GLY A 297 -42.40 -27.21 -7.96
CA GLY A 297 -41.43 -28.27 -8.27
C GLY A 297 -40.12 -27.81 -8.91
N THR A 298 -40.10 -26.72 -9.67
CA THR A 298 -38.91 -26.35 -10.46
C THR A 298 -38.65 -24.85 -10.49
N ARG A 299 -38.24 -24.27 -9.35
CA ARG A 299 -37.50 -23.00 -9.39
C ARG A 299 -36.04 -23.27 -9.75
N ARG A 300 -35.72 -23.10 -11.03
CA ARG A 300 -34.36 -23.09 -11.57
C ARG A 300 -33.51 -22.02 -10.86
N ARG A 301 -32.25 -22.41 -10.67
CA ARG A 301 -31.11 -21.63 -10.17
C ARG A 301 -30.89 -20.33 -10.92
#